data_AF-A0A971UB44-F1
#
_entry.id   AF-A0A971UB44-F1
#
_cell.length_a   1.000
_cell.length_b   1.000
_cell.length_c   1.000
_cell.angle_alpha   90.00
_cell.angle_beta   90.00
_cell.angle_gamma   90.00
#
_symmetry.space_group_name_H-M   'P 1'
#
loop_
_entity.id
_entity.type
_entity.pdbx_description
1 polymer ?
#
loop_
_entity_poly.entity_id
_entity_poly.type
_entity_poly.pdbx_seq_one_letter_code
_entity_poly.pdbx_strand_id
1 'polypeptide(L)'
;MDYFGMGRAASLVAMIAVAGIVVFACFWFFHSAPPKTLTITSGEKGSAYYSVAEKYARILARDGVTLVILPSAGSTENLRRLADPSVDVDIGFVQAGLAGGQKTDRLVSLGSVSYQPLLIFHRLPQSVEVLSQLAQTRIAVGREGSGTRSLALALLAVNGIAPGATTTFSDAEGEEAAAELLAGKVDAIFLMADSASSQTMRTLLRTPGIGLVNFAQADAYVRRLPYLNKLTMPKGAMDFGKNIPSQDITLVCPTVELVARDNLHPALSDLLLSAAAEIHGRPALFQNRGDFPAPLENEYKISDDARRFYKSGKSFFYRYLPFWLASLLNRILVVFVPLLLILIPGVKSIPALLRWRMSLRMNRWYRLLLAVEQDALKPQEFRGADALSRRLDAIEREVNKMKVPASYGDQFYLLRTHITFVRNKLRQEE
;
A
#
# COMPACT_ATOMS: atom_id res chain seq x y z
N MET A 1 -38.75 -25.58 25.84
CA MET A 1 -37.42 -25.60 26.47
C MET A 1 -36.89 -24.18 26.54
N ASP A 2 -36.89 -23.60 27.74
CA ASP A 2 -36.38 -22.25 27.99
C ASP A 2 -34.86 -22.33 28.15
N TYR A 3 -34.14 -22.15 27.04
CA TYR A 3 -32.69 -22.07 27.09
C TYR A 3 -32.30 -20.79 27.86
N PHE A 4 -31.66 -20.97 29.02
CA PHE A 4 -30.93 -19.95 29.79
C PHE A 4 -31.70 -18.88 30.58
N GLY A 5 -32.99 -19.03 30.89
CA GLY A 5 -33.69 -18.09 31.79
C GLY A 5 -33.71 -16.63 31.29
N MET A 6 -33.35 -16.39 30.02
CA MET A 6 -33.47 -15.11 29.34
C MET A 6 -34.92 -14.93 28.89
N GLY A 7 -35.52 -13.77 29.18
CA GLY A 7 -36.76 -13.40 28.51
C GLY A 7 -36.51 -13.32 27.00
N ARG A 8 -37.45 -13.81 26.17
CA ARG A 8 -37.31 -13.92 24.70
C ARG A 8 -36.69 -12.69 24.03
N ALA A 9 -36.97 -11.49 24.53
CA ALA A 9 -36.39 -10.24 24.01
C ALA A 9 -34.87 -10.09 24.26
N ALA A 10 -34.34 -10.53 25.40
CA ALA A 10 -32.91 -10.41 25.70
C ALA A 10 -32.07 -11.43 24.91
N SER A 11 -32.59 -12.66 24.75
CA SER A 11 -31.96 -13.66 23.89
C SER A 11 -32.02 -13.24 22.43
N LEU A 12 -33.11 -12.60 21.98
CA LEU A 12 -33.22 -12.03 20.63
C LEU A 12 -32.17 -10.93 20.39
N VAL A 13 -32.00 -9.99 21.33
CA VAL A 13 -31.00 -8.90 21.19
C VAL A 13 -29.57 -9.45 21.18
N ALA A 14 -29.24 -10.39 22.05
CA ALA A 14 -27.93 -11.03 22.05
C ALA A 14 -27.66 -11.79 20.75
N MET A 15 -28.67 -12.51 20.24
CA MET A 15 -28.59 -13.22 18.96
C MET A 15 -28.39 -12.26 17.78
N ILE A 16 -29.10 -11.14 17.75
CA ILE A 16 -28.95 -10.10 16.72
C ILE A 16 -27.55 -9.46 16.79
N ALA A 17 -27.05 -9.16 17.99
CA ALA A 17 -25.72 -8.58 18.16
C ALA A 17 -24.62 -9.54 17.69
N VAL A 18 -24.69 -10.82 18.07
CA VAL A 18 -23.76 -11.86 17.60
C VAL A 18 -23.87 -12.03 16.08
N ALA A 19 -25.09 -12.08 15.53
CA ALA A 19 -25.30 -12.18 14.09
C ALA A 19 -24.71 -10.97 13.35
N GLY A 20 -24.91 -9.75 13.85
CA GLY A 20 -24.34 -8.53 13.26
C GLY A 20 -22.81 -8.53 13.28
N ILE A 21 -22.21 -8.99 14.39
CA ILE A 21 -20.75 -9.15 14.51
C ILE A 21 -20.23 -10.20 13.52
N VAL A 22 -20.90 -11.34 13.38
CA VAL A 22 -20.53 -12.39 12.43
C VAL A 22 -20.66 -11.89 10.99
N VAL A 23 -21.75 -11.19 10.66
CA VAL A 23 -21.94 -10.58 9.33
C VAL A 23 -20.83 -9.55 9.04
N PHE A 24 -20.48 -8.70 10.01
CA PHE A 24 -19.39 -7.75 9.88
C PHE A 24 -18.03 -8.45 9.69
N ALA A 25 -17.76 -9.49 10.48
CA ALA A 25 -16.55 -10.31 10.35
C ALA A 25 -16.46 -10.99 8.98
N CYS A 26 -17.54 -11.59 8.50
CA CYS A 26 -17.61 -12.17 7.16
C CYS A 26 -17.41 -11.10 6.07
N PHE A 27 -18.09 -9.95 6.18
CA PHE A 27 -17.94 -8.84 5.24
C PHE A 27 -16.49 -8.38 5.16
N TRP A 28 -15.85 -8.10 6.31
CA TRP A 28 -14.46 -7.69 6.38
C TRP A 28 -13.51 -8.76 5.84
N PHE A 29 -13.78 -10.03 6.15
CA PHE A 29 -13.01 -11.16 5.64
C PHE A 29 -13.01 -11.19 4.12
N PHE A 30 -14.17 -11.08 3.47
CA PHE A 30 -14.28 -11.08 2.01
C PHE A 30 -13.65 -9.82 1.37
N HIS A 31 -13.84 -8.64 1.98
CA HIS A 31 -13.26 -7.40 1.46
C HIS A 31 -11.73 -7.32 1.61
N SER A 32 -11.16 -8.03 2.57
CA SER A 32 -9.70 -8.09 2.80
C SER A 32 -8.97 -9.09 1.90
N ALA A 33 -9.64 -9.71 0.91
CA ALA A 33 -8.98 -10.60 -0.02
C ALA A 33 -8.11 -9.79 -1.00
N PRO A 34 -6.83 -10.16 -1.22
CA PRO A 34 -6.02 -9.48 -2.20
C PRO A 34 -6.64 -9.64 -3.60
N PRO A 35 -6.61 -8.59 -4.43
CA PRO A 35 -7.02 -8.72 -5.82
C PRO A 35 -6.18 -9.79 -6.51
N LYS A 36 -6.81 -10.54 -7.42
CA LYS A 36 -6.12 -11.54 -8.25
C LYS A 36 -5.63 -10.97 -9.57
N THR A 37 -5.97 -9.73 -9.86
CA THR A 37 -5.58 -9.05 -11.10
C THR A 37 -4.90 -7.75 -10.74
N LEU A 38 -3.83 -7.45 -11.46
CA LEU A 38 -3.11 -6.17 -11.42
C LEU A 38 -2.92 -5.66 -12.83
N THR A 39 -2.92 -4.35 -13.02
CA THR A 39 -2.57 -3.72 -14.29
C THR A 39 -1.24 -2.96 -14.15
N ILE A 40 -0.26 -3.31 -14.99
CA ILE A 40 1.04 -2.63 -15.09
C ILE A 40 1.13 -1.81 -16.38
N THR A 41 1.41 -0.52 -16.25
CA THR A 41 1.81 0.30 -17.41
C THR A 41 3.33 0.17 -17.62
N SER A 42 3.75 -0.15 -18.85
CA SER A 42 5.14 -0.54 -19.14
C SER A 42 5.79 0.27 -20.26
N GLY A 43 5.89 -0.26 -21.46
CA GLY A 43 6.43 0.43 -22.63
C GLY A 43 5.85 -0.17 -23.90
N GLU A 44 6.35 0.26 -25.06
CA GLU A 44 5.91 -0.26 -26.35
C GLU A 44 6.20 -1.76 -26.43
N LYS A 45 5.42 -2.52 -27.21
CA LYS A 45 5.67 -3.96 -27.38
C LYS A 45 7.07 -4.18 -27.95
N GLY A 46 7.86 -5.05 -27.31
CA GLY A 46 9.25 -5.31 -27.67
C GLY A 46 10.28 -4.39 -26.99
N SER A 47 9.84 -3.36 -26.26
CA SER A 47 10.73 -2.55 -25.42
C SER A 47 11.24 -3.32 -24.18
N ALA A 48 12.31 -2.82 -23.58
CA ALA A 48 12.86 -3.37 -22.33
C ALA A 48 11.81 -3.42 -21.20
N TYR A 49 11.03 -2.34 -21.02
CA TYR A 49 9.95 -2.30 -20.03
C TYR A 49 8.87 -3.34 -20.27
N TYR A 50 8.45 -3.53 -21.52
CA TYR A 50 7.44 -4.54 -21.85
C TYR A 50 7.96 -5.95 -21.58
N SER A 51 9.19 -6.27 -22.03
CA SER A 51 9.81 -7.58 -21.78
C SER A 51 10.07 -7.86 -20.30
N VAL A 52 10.35 -6.83 -19.50
CA VAL A 52 10.43 -6.95 -18.04
C VAL A 52 9.05 -7.20 -17.44
N ALA A 53 8.02 -6.46 -17.85
CA ALA A 53 6.64 -6.68 -17.39
C ALA A 53 6.14 -8.12 -17.67
N GLU A 54 6.52 -8.72 -18.80
CA GLU A 54 6.23 -10.12 -19.11
C GLU A 54 6.92 -11.11 -18.15
N LYS A 55 8.10 -10.77 -17.63
CA LYS A 55 8.76 -11.56 -16.58
C LYS A 55 7.99 -11.45 -15.27
N TYR A 56 7.56 -10.25 -14.87
CA TYR A 56 6.70 -10.07 -13.69
C TYR A 56 5.41 -10.87 -13.83
N ALA A 57 4.73 -10.80 -14.98
CA ALA A 57 3.49 -11.53 -15.22
C ALA A 57 3.67 -13.05 -15.05
N ARG A 58 4.76 -13.62 -15.58
CA ARG A 58 5.08 -15.04 -15.42
C ARG A 58 5.40 -15.44 -13.97
N ILE A 59 6.06 -14.57 -13.21
CA ILE A 59 6.38 -14.85 -11.80
C ILE A 59 5.10 -14.78 -10.96
N LEU A 60 4.31 -13.70 -11.09
CA LEU A 60 3.07 -13.50 -10.34
C LEU A 60 2.02 -14.59 -10.64
N ALA A 61 1.99 -15.12 -11.86
CA ALA A 61 1.11 -16.23 -12.23
C ALA A 61 1.37 -17.50 -11.41
N ARG A 62 2.59 -17.71 -10.89
CA ARG A 62 2.92 -18.83 -10.00
C ARG A 62 2.13 -18.79 -8.68
N ASP A 63 1.75 -17.58 -8.25
CA ASP A 63 0.97 -17.32 -7.04
C ASP A 63 -0.53 -17.08 -7.34
N GLY A 64 -0.97 -17.34 -8.59
CA GLY A 64 -2.36 -17.20 -9.01
C GLY A 64 -2.81 -15.74 -9.21
N VAL A 65 -1.87 -14.82 -9.40
CA VAL A 65 -2.14 -13.41 -9.72
C VAL A 65 -1.90 -13.15 -11.21
N THR A 66 -2.90 -12.61 -11.89
CA THR A 66 -2.84 -12.19 -13.29
C THR A 66 -2.34 -10.76 -13.39
N LEU A 67 -1.26 -10.54 -14.12
CA LEU A 67 -0.74 -9.20 -14.42
C LEU A 67 -1.10 -8.82 -15.86
N VAL A 68 -2.00 -7.85 -16.01
CA VAL A 68 -2.37 -7.24 -17.29
C VAL A 68 -1.33 -6.20 -17.64
N ILE A 69 -0.67 -6.37 -18.79
CA ILE A 69 0.36 -5.43 -19.26
C ILE A 69 -0.29 -4.44 -20.20
N LEU A 70 -0.29 -3.17 -19.82
CA LEU A 70 -0.76 -2.05 -20.63
C LEU A 70 0.44 -1.39 -21.34
N PRO A 71 0.58 -1.52 -22.66
CA PRO A 71 1.64 -0.84 -23.41
C PRO A 71 1.55 0.67 -23.31
N SER A 72 2.68 1.36 -23.34
CA SER A 72 2.77 2.82 -23.28
C SER A 72 3.94 3.34 -24.13
N ALA A 73 4.02 4.65 -24.34
CA ALA A 73 5.17 5.32 -24.93
C ALA A 73 6.39 5.42 -23.99
N GLY A 74 6.30 4.90 -22.75
CA GLY A 74 7.39 4.88 -21.77
C GLY A 74 7.07 5.62 -20.46
N SER A 75 8.13 6.00 -19.73
CA SER A 75 8.07 6.51 -18.35
C SER A 75 7.14 7.72 -18.16
N THR A 76 7.13 8.68 -19.10
CA THR A 76 6.30 9.90 -19.02
C THR A 76 4.81 9.55 -19.09
N GLU A 77 4.41 8.68 -20.02
CA GLU A 77 3.02 8.24 -20.12
C GLU A 77 2.63 7.34 -18.93
N ASN A 78 3.55 6.49 -18.47
CA ASN A 78 3.33 5.67 -17.28
C ASN A 78 3.01 6.52 -16.05
N LEU A 79 3.80 7.55 -15.80
CA LEU A 79 3.58 8.47 -14.68
C LEU A 79 2.22 9.17 -14.81
N ARG A 80 1.87 9.65 -16.01
CA ARG A 80 0.56 10.29 -16.25
C ARG A 80 -0.61 9.34 -15.93
N ARG A 81 -0.53 8.09 -16.38
CA ARG A 81 -1.56 7.07 -16.11
C ARG A 81 -1.64 6.69 -14.63
N LEU A 82 -0.49 6.59 -13.95
CA LEU A 82 -0.44 6.33 -12.52
C LEU A 82 -1.08 7.47 -11.70
N ALA A 83 -0.78 8.71 -12.07
CA ALA A 83 -1.29 9.92 -11.41
C ALA A 83 -2.78 10.18 -11.69
N ASP A 84 -3.33 9.69 -12.81
CA ASP A 84 -4.74 9.86 -13.18
C ASP A 84 -5.62 8.74 -12.60
N PRO A 85 -6.45 9.00 -11.56
CA PRO A 85 -7.27 7.97 -10.93
C PRO A 85 -8.36 7.39 -11.84
N SER A 86 -8.64 8.01 -13.01
CA SER A 86 -9.61 7.49 -13.98
C SER A 86 -9.05 6.35 -14.84
N VAL A 87 -7.73 6.21 -14.90
CA VAL A 87 -7.06 5.15 -15.65
C VAL A 87 -6.90 3.93 -14.76
N ASP A 88 -7.30 2.76 -15.26
CA ASP A 88 -7.17 1.47 -14.57
C ASP A 88 -5.73 0.95 -14.67
N VAL A 89 -4.86 1.45 -13.78
CA VAL A 89 -3.45 1.06 -13.64
C VAL A 89 -3.10 1.05 -12.15
N ASP A 90 -2.45 -0.02 -11.69
CA ASP A 90 -2.03 -0.17 -10.30
C ASP A 90 -0.55 0.21 -10.10
N ILE A 91 0.29 -0.20 -11.05
CA ILE A 91 1.74 -0.10 -10.98
C ILE A 91 2.36 0.26 -12.33
N GLY A 92 3.60 0.75 -12.33
CA GLY A 92 4.33 1.04 -13.56
C GLY A 92 5.82 1.28 -13.35
N PHE A 93 6.57 1.15 -14.43
CA PHE A 93 7.99 1.53 -14.45
C PHE A 93 8.13 3.01 -14.76
N VAL A 94 8.76 3.75 -13.86
CA VAL A 94 8.96 5.20 -14.03
C VAL A 94 10.43 5.52 -13.79
N GLN A 95 11.07 6.14 -14.78
CA GLN A 95 12.42 6.67 -14.62
C GLN A 95 12.40 7.85 -13.64
N ALA A 96 13.37 7.89 -12.72
CA ALA A 96 13.55 9.00 -11.80
C ALA A 96 13.95 10.29 -12.55
N GLY A 97 13.52 11.45 -12.03
CA GLY A 97 13.75 12.77 -12.60
C GLY A 97 12.66 13.24 -13.57
N LEU A 98 11.48 12.59 -13.56
CA LEU A 98 10.35 12.89 -14.45
C LEU A 98 9.13 13.44 -13.71
N ALA A 99 9.15 13.53 -12.38
CA ALA A 99 7.98 13.96 -11.61
C ALA A 99 7.63 15.45 -11.82
N GLY A 100 8.56 16.27 -12.32
CA GLY A 100 8.49 17.73 -12.50
C GLY A 100 7.11 18.35 -12.65
N GLY A 101 6.46 18.66 -11.52
CA GLY A 101 5.17 19.35 -11.43
C GLY A 101 3.91 18.47 -11.43
N GLN A 102 4.02 17.15 -11.58
CA GLN A 102 2.90 16.23 -11.45
C GLN A 102 2.54 15.96 -9.98
N LYS A 103 1.26 15.73 -9.70
CA LYS A 103 0.80 15.35 -8.36
C LYS A 103 1.19 13.89 -8.07
N THR A 104 2.25 13.70 -7.30
CA THR A 104 2.75 12.38 -6.89
C THR A 104 2.29 11.96 -5.49
N ASP A 105 1.42 12.75 -4.84
CA ASP A 105 1.01 12.54 -3.44
C ASP A 105 0.38 11.17 -3.15
N ARG A 106 -0.23 10.55 -4.18
CA ARG A 106 -0.88 9.23 -4.09
C ARG A 106 -0.06 8.11 -4.71
N LEU A 107 1.19 8.39 -5.03
CA LEU A 107 2.13 7.45 -5.60
C LEU A 107 3.20 7.10 -4.57
N VAL A 108 3.53 5.82 -4.51
CA VAL A 108 4.57 5.28 -3.65
C VAL A 108 5.53 4.46 -4.49
N SER A 109 6.80 4.46 -4.11
CA SER A 109 7.79 3.59 -4.73
C SER A 109 7.86 2.27 -3.99
N LEU A 110 7.85 1.17 -4.74
CA LEU A 110 8.25 -0.14 -4.22
C LEU A 110 9.78 -0.27 -4.20
N GLY A 111 10.49 0.61 -4.90
CA GLY A 111 11.95 0.64 -4.94
C GLY A 111 12.48 0.81 -6.35
N SER A 112 13.74 1.21 -6.43
CA SER A 112 14.50 1.21 -7.68
C SER A 112 14.79 -0.22 -8.11
N VAL A 113 14.65 -0.51 -9.41
CA VAL A 113 14.78 -1.87 -9.98
C VAL A 113 15.89 -2.00 -11.01
N SER A 114 16.37 -0.90 -11.60
CA SER A 114 17.49 -0.95 -12.55
C SER A 114 18.12 0.42 -12.73
N TYR A 115 19.39 0.44 -13.12
CA TYR A 115 20.02 1.62 -13.70
C TYR A 115 19.65 1.77 -15.17
N GLN A 116 19.50 3.01 -15.63
CA GLN A 116 19.41 3.37 -17.03
C GLN A 116 20.56 4.32 -17.40
N PRO A 117 21.75 3.80 -17.70
CA PRO A 117 22.91 4.64 -18.02
C PRO A 117 22.70 5.42 -19.31
N LEU A 118 23.09 6.69 -19.25
CA LEU A 118 23.17 7.58 -20.39
C LEU A 118 24.54 7.45 -21.05
N LEU A 119 24.54 7.18 -22.34
CA LEU A 119 25.72 7.08 -23.19
C LEU A 119 25.66 8.24 -24.19
N ILE A 120 26.70 9.06 -24.23
CA ILE A 120 26.78 10.17 -25.19
C ILE A 120 27.91 9.86 -26.15
N PHE A 121 27.55 9.60 -27.40
CA PHE A 121 28.52 9.39 -28.48
C PHE A 121 28.73 10.68 -29.24
N HIS A 122 29.96 10.94 -29.68
CA HIS A 122 30.31 12.12 -30.45
C HIS A 122 31.29 11.81 -31.58
N ARG A 123 31.31 12.67 -32.60
CA ARG A 123 32.30 12.66 -33.69
C ARG A 123 33.36 13.76 -33.54
N LEU A 124 33.32 14.52 -32.45
CA LEU A 124 34.27 15.60 -32.25
C LEU A 124 35.72 15.08 -32.28
N PRO A 125 36.67 15.85 -32.87
CA PRO A 125 38.05 15.40 -33.03
C PRO A 125 38.81 15.28 -31.71
N GLN A 126 38.34 15.96 -30.66
CA GLN A 126 38.89 15.90 -29.30
C GLN A 126 37.97 15.07 -28.40
N SER A 127 38.54 14.44 -27.38
CA SER A 127 37.76 13.79 -26.34
C SER A 127 36.90 14.81 -25.59
N VAL A 128 35.64 14.44 -25.35
CA VAL A 128 34.71 15.26 -24.58
C VAL A 128 34.73 14.80 -23.12
N GLU A 129 35.19 15.68 -22.24
CA GLU A 129 35.20 15.47 -20.78
C GLU A 129 34.17 16.35 -20.06
N VAL A 130 33.80 17.47 -20.68
CA VAL A 130 32.83 18.44 -20.17
C VAL A 130 31.76 18.69 -21.22
N LEU A 131 30.49 18.60 -20.84
CA LEU A 131 29.37 18.71 -21.79
C LEU A 131 29.28 20.09 -22.48
N SER A 132 29.83 21.15 -21.89
CA SER A 132 29.93 22.46 -22.54
C SER A 132 30.70 22.42 -23.87
N GLN A 133 31.56 21.41 -24.08
CA GLN A 133 32.28 21.19 -25.36
C GLN A 133 31.35 20.75 -26.49
N LEU A 134 30.11 20.35 -26.19
CA LEU A 134 29.07 20.08 -27.19
C LEU A 134 28.37 21.35 -27.67
N ALA A 135 28.67 22.53 -27.10
CA ALA A 135 28.13 23.78 -27.58
C ALA A 135 28.51 24.02 -29.05
N GLN A 136 27.62 24.67 -29.80
CA GLN A 136 27.81 24.98 -31.22
C GLN A 136 27.89 23.76 -32.14
N THR A 137 27.25 22.64 -31.74
CA THR A 137 27.21 21.40 -32.52
C THR A 137 25.77 20.95 -32.81
N ARG A 138 25.62 19.98 -33.72
CA ARG A 138 24.33 19.34 -34.02
C ARG A 138 24.15 18.13 -33.11
N ILE A 139 23.13 18.14 -32.27
CA ILE A 139 22.95 17.14 -31.21
C ILE A 139 21.62 16.41 -31.40
N ALA A 140 21.63 15.08 -31.50
CA ALA A 140 20.40 14.30 -31.37
C ALA A 140 20.07 14.13 -29.88
N VAL A 141 18.96 14.74 -29.45
CA VAL A 141 18.54 14.73 -28.03
C VAL A 141 17.44 13.72 -27.75
N GLY A 142 16.91 13.05 -28.78
CA GLY A 142 15.83 12.08 -28.64
C GLY A 142 14.43 12.67 -28.86
N ARG A 143 13.47 11.75 -29.07
CA ARG A 143 12.07 12.04 -29.39
C ARG A 143 11.37 12.83 -28.30
N GLU A 144 10.42 13.64 -28.69
CA GLU A 144 9.56 14.37 -27.76
C GLU A 144 8.83 13.43 -26.78
N GLY A 145 8.88 13.76 -25.48
CA GLY A 145 8.29 12.94 -24.41
C GLY A 145 9.13 11.75 -23.94
N SER A 146 10.29 11.46 -24.56
CA SER A 146 11.16 10.34 -24.13
C SER A 146 12.02 10.66 -22.90
N GLY A 147 12.43 9.61 -22.20
CA GLY A 147 13.37 9.72 -21.06
C GLY A 147 14.74 10.25 -21.48
N THR A 148 15.19 9.86 -22.68
CA THR A 148 16.42 10.36 -23.31
C THR A 148 16.38 11.88 -23.46
N ARG A 149 15.31 12.43 -24.06
CA ARG A 149 15.16 13.87 -24.24
C ARG A 149 15.10 14.64 -22.94
N SER A 150 14.32 14.14 -21.99
CA SER A 150 14.17 14.77 -20.69
C SER A 150 15.53 14.91 -19.98
N LEU A 151 16.33 13.85 -19.97
CA LEU A 151 17.66 13.86 -19.36
C LEU A 151 18.67 14.68 -20.17
N ALA A 152 18.68 14.54 -21.50
CA ALA A 152 19.56 15.29 -22.39
C ALA A 152 19.38 16.80 -22.20
N LEU A 153 18.13 17.28 -22.23
CA LEU A 153 17.82 18.69 -22.05
C LEU A 153 18.19 19.18 -20.64
N ALA A 154 17.95 18.39 -19.59
CA ALA A 154 18.33 18.76 -18.23
C ALA A 154 19.87 18.92 -18.10
N LEU A 155 20.64 17.99 -18.67
CA LEU A 155 22.11 18.06 -18.65
C LEU A 155 22.63 19.24 -19.48
N LEU A 156 22.10 19.45 -20.70
CA LEU A 156 22.50 20.55 -21.57
C LEU A 156 22.17 21.91 -20.94
N ALA A 157 20.99 22.07 -20.34
CA ALA A 157 20.58 23.30 -19.67
C ALA A 157 21.48 23.66 -18.48
N VAL A 158 21.91 22.67 -17.68
CA VAL A 158 22.85 22.89 -16.56
C VAL A 158 24.22 23.40 -17.05
N ASN A 159 24.59 23.11 -18.30
CA ASN A 159 25.80 23.60 -18.96
C ASN A 159 25.58 24.88 -19.77
N GLY A 160 24.40 25.49 -19.70
CA GLY A 160 24.07 26.69 -20.48
C GLY A 160 23.92 26.44 -21.99
N ILE A 161 23.73 25.20 -22.40
CA ILE A 161 23.48 24.85 -23.81
C ILE A 161 21.97 24.86 -24.06
N ALA A 162 21.55 25.75 -24.94
CA ALA A 162 20.18 25.88 -25.42
C ALA A 162 20.15 25.76 -26.96
N PRO A 163 19.00 25.37 -27.55
CA PRO A 163 18.85 25.39 -29.00
C PRO A 163 18.95 26.84 -29.49
N GLY A 164 19.70 27.05 -30.56
CA GLY A 164 19.93 28.38 -31.11
C GLY A 164 20.61 28.33 -32.47
N ALA A 165 21.05 29.49 -32.98
CA ALA A 165 21.66 29.59 -34.30
C ALA A 165 22.92 28.72 -34.46
N THR A 166 23.65 28.45 -33.37
CA THR A 166 24.90 27.68 -33.40
C THR A 166 24.74 26.25 -32.93
N THR A 167 23.80 25.95 -32.03
CA THR A 167 23.57 24.60 -31.51
C THR A 167 22.18 24.13 -31.93
N THR A 168 22.09 23.08 -32.73
CA THR A 168 20.81 22.57 -33.24
C THR A 168 20.47 21.22 -32.62
N PHE A 169 19.21 21.02 -32.25
CA PHE A 169 18.74 19.75 -31.71
C PHE A 169 17.95 18.97 -32.77
N SER A 170 18.26 17.68 -32.91
CA SER A 170 17.50 16.70 -33.69
C SER A 170 16.69 15.82 -32.74
N ASP A 171 15.50 15.41 -33.19
CA ASP A 171 14.60 14.54 -32.43
C ASP A 171 14.89 13.04 -32.64
N ALA A 172 15.93 12.70 -33.42
CA ALA A 172 16.36 11.33 -33.65
C ALA A 172 16.69 10.61 -32.34
N GLU A 173 16.27 9.35 -32.21
CA GLU A 173 16.47 8.51 -31.03
C GLU A 173 16.97 7.10 -31.42
N GLY A 174 17.66 6.43 -30.51
CA GLY A 174 18.03 5.02 -30.66
C GLY A 174 18.85 4.73 -31.92
N GLU A 175 18.34 3.81 -32.74
CA GLU A 175 18.96 3.38 -34.00
C GLU A 175 19.04 4.51 -35.04
N GLU A 176 18.03 5.38 -35.09
CA GLU A 176 18.03 6.53 -36.00
C GLU A 176 19.14 7.52 -35.63
N ALA A 177 19.24 7.88 -34.34
CA ALA A 177 20.31 8.76 -33.85
C ALA A 177 21.70 8.18 -34.13
N ALA A 178 21.88 6.87 -33.92
CA ALA A 178 23.14 6.19 -34.24
C ALA A 178 23.46 6.28 -35.75
N ALA A 179 22.47 6.08 -36.63
CA ALA A 179 22.64 6.20 -38.07
C ALA A 179 22.97 7.65 -38.48
N GLU A 180 22.32 8.66 -37.90
CA GLU A 180 22.63 10.07 -38.14
C GLU A 180 24.05 10.43 -37.72
N LEU A 181 24.51 9.91 -36.57
CA LEU A 181 25.86 10.11 -36.08
C LEU A 181 26.89 9.43 -36.97
N LEU A 182 26.61 8.23 -37.50
CA LEU A 182 27.49 7.51 -38.43
C LEU A 182 27.49 8.14 -39.83
N ALA A 183 26.41 8.80 -40.24
CA ALA A 183 26.33 9.56 -41.48
C ALA A 183 26.94 10.97 -41.37
N GLY A 184 27.20 11.48 -40.16
CA GLY A 184 27.71 12.84 -39.94
C GLY A 184 26.65 13.92 -40.10
N LYS A 185 25.37 13.55 -39.98
CA LYS A 185 24.25 14.49 -39.93
C LYS A 185 24.16 15.20 -38.58
N VAL A 186 24.59 14.52 -37.52
CA VAL A 186 24.76 15.06 -36.17
C VAL A 186 26.18 14.80 -35.68
N ASP A 187 26.62 15.61 -34.73
CA ASP A 187 27.97 15.59 -34.15
C ASP A 187 28.00 14.89 -32.79
N ALA A 188 26.87 14.86 -32.08
CA ALA A 188 26.70 14.10 -30.83
C ALA A 188 25.29 13.54 -30.70
N ILE A 189 25.14 12.42 -29.99
CA ILE A 189 23.85 11.79 -29.71
C ILE A 189 23.77 11.37 -28.25
N PHE A 190 22.58 11.48 -27.69
CA PHE A 190 22.24 10.99 -26.36
C PHE A 190 21.50 9.66 -26.53
N LEU A 191 21.99 8.60 -25.89
CA LEU A 191 21.38 7.29 -25.93
C LEU A 191 21.25 6.72 -24.52
N MET A 192 20.03 6.41 -24.11
CA MET A 192 19.82 5.54 -22.95
C MET A 192 20.16 4.10 -23.34
N ALA A 193 20.70 3.32 -22.41
CA ALA A 193 21.18 1.98 -22.69
C ALA A 193 20.11 1.00 -23.22
N ASP A 194 18.83 1.29 -22.99
CA ASP A 194 17.68 0.53 -23.48
C ASP A 194 17.09 1.08 -24.79
N SER A 195 17.57 2.23 -25.28
CA SER A 195 17.11 2.85 -26.54
C SER A 195 17.86 2.33 -27.77
N ALA A 196 18.98 1.63 -27.62
CA ALA A 196 19.79 1.12 -28.73
C ALA A 196 20.10 -0.37 -28.55
N SER A 197 20.15 -1.11 -29.65
CA SER A 197 20.51 -2.53 -29.60
C SER A 197 21.97 -2.74 -29.18
N SER A 198 22.28 -3.89 -28.59
CA SER A 198 23.67 -4.27 -28.28
C SER A 198 24.57 -4.27 -29.52
N GLN A 199 23.99 -4.53 -30.71
CA GLN A 199 24.72 -4.47 -31.96
C GLN A 199 25.11 -3.03 -32.31
N THR A 200 24.18 -2.08 -32.18
CA THR A 200 24.43 -0.67 -32.45
C THR A 200 25.42 -0.06 -31.48
N MET A 201 25.33 -0.43 -30.20
CA MET A 201 26.31 -0.06 -29.20
C MET A 201 27.73 -0.52 -29.58
N ARG A 202 27.86 -1.78 -30.02
CA ARG A 202 29.14 -2.32 -30.50
C ARG A 202 29.63 -1.64 -31.77
N THR A 203 28.74 -1.30 -32.69
CA THR A 203 29.08 -0.56 -33.91
C THR A 203 29.65 0.80 -33.55
N LEU A 204 28.95 1.59 -32.73
CA LEU A 204 29.40 2.92 -32.31
C LEU A 204 30.76 2.88 -31.61
N LEU A 205 30.95 1.96 -30.65
CA LEU A 205 32.22 1.81 -29.92
C LEU A 205 33.39 1.30 -30.78
N ARG A 206 33.13 0.72 -31.95
CA ARG A 206 34.17 0.19 -32.86
C ARG A 206 34.46 1.12 -34.04
N THR A 207 33.56 2.05 -34.35
CA THR A 207 33.73 2.98 -35.47
C THR A 207 34.84 3.98 -35.17
N PRO A 208 35.90 4.06 -36.01
CA PRO A 208 36.93 5.08 -35.86
C PRO A 208 36.34 6.49 -35.95
N GLY A 209 36.82 7.40 -35.09
CA GLY A 209 36.33 8.78 -35.04
C GLY A 209 35.02 8.97 -34.26
N ILE A 210 34.45 7.91 -33.70
CA ILE A 210 33.34 8.00 -32.74
C ILE A 210 33.91 7.81 -31.33
N GLY A 211 33.75 8.82 -30.49
CA GLY A 211 34.11 8.80 -29.07
C GLY A 211 32.89 8.60 -28.19
N LEU A 212 33.10 8.01 -27.00
CA LEU A 212 32.12 7.99 -25.92
C LEU A 212 32.56 9.01 -24.86
N VAL A 213 31.64 9.90 -24.47
CA VAL A 213 31.90 10.90 -23.43
C VAL A 213 32.23 10.22 -22.10
N ASN A 214 33.29 10.69 -21.44
CA ASN A 214 33.61 10.32 -20.06
C ASN A 214 33.19 11.47 -19.13
N PHE A 215 32.24 11.23 -18.23
CA PHE A 215 31.74 12.25 -17.32
C PHE A 215 32.73 12.55 -16.19
N ALA A 216 33.75 13.37 -16.47
CA ALA A 216 34.71 13.83 -15.46
C ALA A 216 34.01 14.56 -14.28
N GLN A 217 32.89 15.23 -14.55
CA GLN A 217 32.10 15.98 -13.58
C GLN A 217 30.91 15.18 -13.00
N ALA A 218 30.89 13.84 -13.11
CA ALA A 218 29.75 13.01 -12.66
C ALA A 218 29.33 13.29 -11.22
N ASP A 219 30.29 13.42 -10.29
CA ASP A 219 30.00 13.70 -8.87
C ASP A 219 29.30 15.06 -8.66
N ALA A 220 29.56 16.04 -9.53
CA ALA A 220 28.88 17.33 -9.50
C ALA A 220 27.44 17.22 -10.04
N TYR A 221 27.23 16.44 -11.11
CA TYR A 221 25.89 16.18 -11.63
C TYR A 221 25.01 15.46 -10.62
N VAL A 222 25.51 14.41 -9.97
CA VAL A 222 24.76 13.66 -8.94
C VAL A 222 24.34 14.56 -7.78
N ARG A 223 25.16 15.55 -7.39
CA ARG A 223 24.82 16.51 -6.33
C ARG A 223 23.76 17.53 -6.75
N ARG A 224 23.73 17.92 -8.03
CA ARG A 224 22.79 18.93 -8.56
C ARG A 224 21.48 18.33 -9.03
N LEU A 225 21.52 17.09 -9.51
CA LEU A 225 20.41 16.31 -10.03
C LEU A 225 20.33 15.03 -9.19
N PRO A 226 19.62 15.05 -8.05
CA PRO A 226 19.70 14.00 -7.03
C PRO A 226 19.17 12.64 -7.48
N TYR A 227 18.42 12.60 -8.57
CA TYR A 227 17.95 11.35 -9.20
C TYR A 227 19.02 10.65 -10.04
N LEU A 228 20.18 11.28 -10.25
CA LEU A 228 21.30 10.69 -10.97
C LEU A 228 22.23 9.93 -10.03
N ASN A 229 22.81 8.85 -10.57
CA ASN A 229 23.84 8.06 -9.94
C ASN A 229 25.07 8.05 -10.83
N LYS A 230 26.23 7.83 -10.21
CA LYS A 230 27.51 7.67 -10.90
C LYS A 230 27.75 6.19 -11.13
N LEU A 231 28.05 5.82 -12.37
CA LEU A 231 28.47 4.46 -12.74
C LEU A 231 29.82 4.50 -13.44
N THR A 232 30.53 3.38 -13.35
CA THR A 232 31.75 3.14 -14.12
C THR A 232 31.53 1.95 -15.02
N MET A 233 31.71 2.15 -16.34
CA MET A 233 31.83 1.06 -17.30
C MET A 233 33.30 0.64 -17.36
N PRO A 234 33.66 -0.56 -16.88
CA PRO A 234 35.05 -0.98 -16.86
C PRO A 234 35.65 -1.15 -18.26
N LYS A 235 36.96 -0.94 -18.39
CA LYS A 235 37.70 -1.25 -19.61
C LYS A 235 37.48 -2.71 -20.02
N GLY A 236 37.28 -2.93 -21.31
CA GLY A 236 37.03 -4.26 -21.88
C GLY A 236 35.63 -4.83 -21.65
N ALA A 237 34.72 -4.13 -20.96
CA ALA A 237 33.40 -4.66 -20.59
C ALA A 237 32.50 -5.02 -21.79
N MET A 238 32.75 -4.46 -22.98
CA MET A 238 32.00 -4.77 -24.20
C MET A 238 32.70 -5.81 -25.08
N ASP A 239 34.03 -5.82 -25.09
CA ASP A 239 34.86 -6.78 -25.81
C ASP A 239 36.23 -6.89 -25.13
N PHE A 240 36.46 -7.99 -24.42
CA PHE A 240 37.73 -8.22 -23.73
C PHE A 240 38.91 -8.39 -24.68
N GLY A 241 38.72 -9.02 -25.85
CA GLY A 241 39.80 -9.29 -26.80
C GLY A 241 40.31 -8.02 -27.47
N LYS A 242 39.42 -7.07 -27.75
CA LYS A 242 39.77 -5.74 -28.28
C LYS A 242 39.95 -4.66 -27.21
N ASN A 243 39.76 -5.01 -25.93
CA ASN A 243 39.73 -4.09 -24.80
C ASN A 243 38.81 -2.88 -25.09
N ILE A 244 37.51 -3.13 -25.33
CA ILE A 244 36.51 -2.08 -25.58
C ILE A 244 35.57 -1.99 -24.37
N PRO A 245 35.37 -0.80 -23.77
CA PRO A 245 36.13 0.43 -24.00
C PRO A 245 37.60 0.28 -23.58
N SER A 246 38.50 1.10 -24.14
CA SER A 246 39.95 1.00 -23.88
C SER A 246 40.37 1.43 -22.47
N GLN A 247 39.50 2.19 -21.81
CA GLN A 247 39.66 2.70 -20.45
C GLN A 247 38.31 2.65 -19.73
N ASP A 248 38.35 2.83 -18.41
CA ASP A 248 37.14 2.95 -17.61
C ASP A 248 36.41 4.24 -18.00
N ILE A 249 35.10 4.15 -18.26
CA ILE A 249 34.27 5.30 -18.64
C ILE A 249 33.30 5.60 -17.50
N THR A 250 33.35 6.84 -17.01
CA THR A 250 32.39 7.33 -16.02
C THR A 250 31.12 7.77 -16.72
N LEU A 251 29.98 7.25 -16.26
CA LEU A 251 28.65 7.53 -16.78
C LEU A 251 27.78 8.12 -15.67
N VAL A 252 26.74 8.85 -16.08
CA VAL A 252 25.63 9.23 -15.20
C VAL A 252 24.39 8.43 -15.59
N CYS A 253 23.59 8.04 -14.61
CA CYS A 253 22.38 7.26 -14.86
C CYS A 253 21.25 7.64 -13.90
N PRO A 254 20.03 7.86 -14.39
CA PRO A 254 18.85 7.71 -13.54
C PRO A 254 18.62 6.24 -13.18
N THR A 255 17.80 6.02 -12.17
CA THR A 255 17.21 4.71 -11.89
C THR A 255 15.79 4.61 -12.44
N VAL A 256 15.34 3.38 -12.65
CA VAL A 256 13.94 3.05 -12.89
C VAL A 256 13.34 2.61 -11.56
N GLU A 257 12.21 3.19 -11.20
CA GLU A 257 11.43 2.83 -10.03
C GLU A 257 10.20 2.03 -10.42
N LEU A 258 9.87 1.03 -9.60
CA LEU A 258 8.56 0.38 -9.64
C LEU A 258 7.61 1.21 -8.78
N VAL A 259 6.82 2.07 -9.44
CA VAL A 259 5.87 2.97 -8.79
C VAL A 259 4.51 2.30 -8.72
N ALA A 260 3.84 2.46 -7.59
CA ALA A 260 2.51 1.96 -7.32
C ALA A 260 1.61 3.08 -6.78
N ARG A 261 0.29 2.91 -6.88
CA ARG A 261 -0.66 3.74 -6.14
C ARG A 261 -0.63 3.41 -4.64
N ASP A 262 -0.92 4.41 -3.81
CA ASP A 262 -0.93 4.33 -2.33
C ASP A 262 -1.92 3.29 -1.77
N ASN A 263 -2.91 2.88 -2.56
CA ASN A 263 -3.93 1.90 -2.22
C ASN A 263 -3.58 0.46 -2.64
N LEU A 264 -2.37 0.21 -3.13
CA LEU A 264 -1.92 -1.13 -3.49
C LEU A 264 -2.01 -2.07 -2.29
N HIS A 265 -2.63 -3.24 -2.49
CA HIS A 265 -2.80 -4.21 -1.41
C HIS A 265 -1.44 -4.75 -0.91
N PRO A 266 -1.17 -4.80 0.41
CA PRO A 266 0.14 -5.20 0.97
C PRO A 266 0.69 -6.55 0.47
N ALA A 267 -0.19 -7.55 0.36
CA ALA A 267 0.18 -8.86 -0.17
C ALA A 267 0.72 -8.83 -1.61
N LEU A 268 0.23 -7.90 -2.43
CA LEU A 268 0.69 -7.73 -3.82
C LEU A 268 2.02 -6.98 -3.85
N SER A 269 2.22 -6.02 -2.96
CA SER A 269 3.54 -5.38 -2.76
C SER A 269 4.64 -6.42 -2.47
N ASP A 270 4.41 -7.34 -1.52
CA ASP A 270 5.38 -8.39 -1.19
C ASP A 270 5.68 -9.31 -2.40
N LEU A 271 4.67 -9.66 -3.21
CA LEU A 271 4.85 -10.45 -4.43
C LEU A 271 5.65 -9.69 -5.50
N LEU A 272 5.32 -8.42 -5.72
CA LEU A 272 6.02 -7.57 -6.69
C LEU A 272 7.48 -7.38 -6.31
N LEU A 273 7.78 -7.14 -5.04
CA LEU A 273 9.16 -7.02 -4.53
C LEU A 273 9.94 -8.32 -4.64
N SER A 274 9.27 -9.45 -4.42
CA SER A 274 9.89 -10.77 -4.61
C SER A 274 10.21 -11.03 -6.08
N ALA A 275 9.28 -10.70 -6.99
CA ALA A 275 9.52 -10.76 -8.43
C ALA A 275 10.64 -9.80 -8.85
N ALA A 276 10.67 -8.61 -8.26
CA ALA A 276 11.72 -7.63 -8.50
C ALA A 276 13.10 -8.18 -8.09
N ALA A 277 13.21 -8.82 -6.93
CA ALA A 277 14.44 -9.47 -6.48
C ALA A 277 14.89 -10.61 -7.40
N GLU A 278 13.97 -11.44 -7.91
CA GLU A 278 14.30 -12.53 -8.83
C GLU A 278 14.78 -12.02 -10.21
N ILE A 279 14.16 -10.96 -10.72
CA ILE A 279 14.45 -10.39 -12.04
C ILE A 279 15.70 -9.51 -12.01
N HIS A 280 15.76 -8.59 -11.05
CA HIS A 280 16.74 -7.50 -11.01
C HIS A 280 17.93 -7.76 -10.09
N GLY A 281 17.84 -8.75 -9.19
CA GLY A 281 18.96 -9.11 -8.29
C GLY A 281 20.13 -9.83 -8.96
N ARG A 282 20.04 -10.11 -10.27
CA ARG A 282 21.10 -10.76 -11.05
C ARG A 282 22.15 -9.73 -11.50
N PRO A 283 23.44 -10.12 -11.61
CA PRO A 283 24.45 -9.21 -12.15
C PRO A 283 24.17 -8.91 -13.64
N ALA A 284 24.45 -7.68 -14.06
CA ALA A 284 24.46 -7.26 -15.46
C ALA A 284 25.60 -6.26 -15.70
N LEU A 285 25.73 -5.74 -16.92
CA LEU A 285 26.86 -4.85 -17.30
C LEU A 285 27.04 -3.65 -16.36
N PHE A 286 25.95 -3.08 -15.85
CA PHE A 286 25.95 -1.87 -15.04
C PHE A 286 25.46 -2.09 -13.60
N GLN A 287 25.23 -3.33 -13.19
CA GLN A 287 24.68 -3.65 -11.87
C GLN A 287 25.36 -4.88 -11.27
N ASN A 288 25.72 -4.79 -10.00
CA ASN A 288 26.22 -5.93 -9.25
C ASN A 288 25.07 -6.81 -8.77
N ARG A 289 25.42 -8.03 -8.34
CA ARG A 289 24.46 -8.94 -7.72
C ARG A 289 23.95 -8.33 -6.41
N GLY A 290 22.62 -8.20 -6.30
CA GLY A 290 21.97 -7.66 -5.10
C GLY A 290 21.86 -6.15 -5.03
N ASP A 291 22.30 -5.41 -6.07
CA ASP A 291 22.08 -3.95 -6.14
C ASP A 291 20.60 -3.60 -6.21
N PHE A 292 19.78 -4.48 -6.81
CA PHE A 292 18.34 -4.26 -6.99
C PHE A 292 17.49 -5.47 -6.57
N PRO A 293 16.22 -5.23 -6.17
CA PRO A 293 15.61 -3.91 -5.99
C PRO A 293 16.17 -3.22 -4.73
N ALA A 294 16.16 -1.88 -4.71
CA ALA A 294 16.72 -1.08 -3.62
C ALA A 294 15.76 0.03 -3.14
N PRO A 295 15.73 0.33 -1.83
CA PRO A 295 14.88 1.39 -1.25
C PRO A 295 15.49 2.78 -1.45
N LEU A 296 15.82 3.15 -2.68
CA LEU A 296 16.30 4.49 -3.01
C LEU A 296 15.10 5.44 -3.10
N GLU A 297 15.00 6.37 -2.15
CA GLU A 297 14.00 7.45 -2.17
C GLU A 297 14.51 8.60 -3.05
N ASN A 298 13.97 8.75 -4.26
CA ASN A 298 14.21 9.91 -5.11
C ASN A 298 13.01 10.88 -5.03
N GLU A 299 12.08 10.77 -5.98
CA GLU A 299 10.92 11.66 -6.11
C GLU A 299 9.66 11.11 -5.41
N TYR A 300 9.67 9.83 -5.04
CA TYR A 300 8.54 9.12 -4.45
C TYR A 300 8.92 8.56 -3.08
N LYS A 301 7.98 8.61 -2.13
CA LYS A 301 8.16 7.96 -0.83
C LYS A 301 8.13 6.45 -1.01
N ILE A 302 9.06 5.73 -0.37
CA ILE A 302 9.01 4.28 -0.32
C ILE A 302 7.78 3.85 0.47
N SER A 303 6.98 2.93 -0.09
CA SER A 303 5.78 2.41 0.56
C SER A 303 6.12 1.74 1.90
N ASP A 304 5.21 1.81 2.87
CA ASP A 304 5.43 1.18 4.19
C ASP A 304 5.64 -0.34 4.06
N ASP A 305 4.96 -0.96 3.08
CA ASP A 305 5.14 -2.37 2.74
C ASP A 305 6.53 -2.66 2.18
N ALA A 306 7.04 -1.84 1.27
CA ALA A 306 8.39 -1.98 0.74
C ALA A 306 9.43 -1.74 1.82
N ARG A 307 9.26 -0.71 2.66
CA ARG A 307 10.15 -0.44 3.81
C ARG A 307 10.22 -1.63 4.76
N ARG A 308 9.09 -2.29 5.03
CA ARG A 308 9.04 -3.54 5.81
C ARG A 308 9.81 -4.65 5.10
N PHE A 309 9.57 -4.85 3.81
CA PHE A 309 10.23 -5.88 3.02
C PHE A 309 11.76 -5.73 3.02
N TYR A 310 12.29 -4.52 2.85
CA TYR A 310 13.74 -4.29 2.88
C TYR A 310 14.36 -4.48 4.27
N LYS A 311 13.65 -4.13 5.35
CA LYS A 311 14.15 -4.30 6.73
C LYS A 311 14.08 -5.75 7.23
N SER A 312 13.01 -6.46 6.88
CA SER A 312 12.65 -7.73 7.53
C SER A 312 12.40 -8.89 6.56
N GLY A 313 12.43 -8.63 5.24
CA GLY A 313 12.04 -9.57 4.21
C GLY A 313 10.52 -9.74 4.11
N LYS A 314 10.08 -10.84 3.49
CA LYS A 314 8.67 -11.24 3.45
C LYS A 314 8.07 -11.30 4.87
N SER A 315 6.81 -10.89 5.01
CA SER A 315 6.07 -11.04 6.27
C SER A 315 6.04 -12.51 6.73
N PHE A 316 5.98 -12.75 8.06
CA PHE A 316 6.18 -14.06 8.69
C PHE A 316 5.43 -15.20 7.99
N PHE A 317 4.15 -15.00 7.68
CA PHE A 317 3.33 -16.01 7.01
C PHE A 317 3.78 -16.29 5.57
N TYR A 318 4.17 -15.24 4.83
CA TYR A 318 4.62 -15.34 3.43
C TYR A 318 6.04 -15.91 3.29
N ARG A 319 6.79 -16.06 4.40
CA ARG A 319 8.09 -16.70 4.41
C ARG A 319 7.99 -18.23 4.35
N TYR A 320 6.99 -18.82 5.01
CA TYR A 320 6.88 -20.27 5.19
C TYR A 320 5.67 -20.90 4.50
N LEU A 321 4.69 -20.10 4.07
CA LEU A 321 3.43 -20.60 3.51
C LEU A 321 3.24 -20.10 2.07
N PRO A 322 2.59 -20.89 1.20
CA PRO A 322 2.16 -20.43 -0.12
C PRO A 322 1.27 -19.19 -0.02
N PHE A 323 1.29 -18.32 -1.04
CA PHE A 323 0.60 -17.03 -1.04
C PHE A 323 -0.87 -17.12 -0.60
N TRP A 324 -1.63 -18.08 -1.14
CA TRP A 324 -3.04 -18.26 -0.79
C TRP A 324 -3.25 -18.56 0.71
N LEU A 325 -2.39 -19.39 1.31
CA LEU A 325 -2.50 -19.78 2.71
C LEU A 325 -2.03 -18.65 3.64
N ALA A 326 -0.95 -17.95 3.27
CA ALA A 326 -0.48 -16.77 3.99
C ALA A 326 -1.53 -15.65 3.99
N SER A 327 -2.14 -15.39 2.83
CA SER A 327 -3.24 -14.46 2.67
C SER A 327 -4.47 -14.85 3.50
N LEU A 328 -4.82 -16.14 3.51
CA LEU A 328 -5.93 -16.67 4.30
C LEU A 328 -5.71 -16.47 5.81
N LEU A 329 -4.54 -16.83 6.34
CA LEU A 329 -4.23 -16.68 7.76
C LEU A 329 -4.16 -15.22 8.19
N ASN A 330 -3.59 -14.35 7.36
CA ASN A 330 -3.56 -12.92 7.66
C ASN A 330 -4.99 -12.35 7.76
N ARG A 331 -5.89 -12.75 6.85
CA ARG A 331 -7.31 -12.38 6.90
C ARG A 331 -8.02 -12.94 8.14
N ILE A 332 -7.75 -14.19 8.51
CA ILE A 332 -8.29 -14.78 9.74
C ILE A 332 -7.86 -13.95 10.95
N LEU A 333 -6.58 -13.62 11.08
CA LEU A 333 -6.09 -12.87 12.24
C LEU A 333 -6.68 -11.47 12.31
N VAL A 334 -6.70 -10.73 11.20
CA VAL A 334 -7.25 -9.35 11.16
C VAL A 334 -8.74 -9.32 11.53
N VAL A 335 -9.49 -10.38 11.24
CA VAL A 335 -10.94 -10.45 11.56
C VAL A 335 -11.18 -11.05 12.95
N PHE A 336 -10.56 -12.18 13.26
CA PHE A 336 -10.83 -12.93 14.48
C PHE A 336 -10.22 -12.30 15.73
N VAL A 337 -9.09 -11.59 15.63
CA VAL A 337 -8.47 -10.96 16.81
C VAL A 337 -9.35 -9.82 17.35
N PRO A 338 -9.80 -8.83 16.54
CA PRO A 338 -10.76 -7.83 17.00
C PRO A 338 -12.10 -8.44 17.43
N LEU A 339 -12.57 -9.47 16.72
CA LEU A 339 -13.78 -10.20 17.07
C LEU A 339 -13.69 -10.80 18.49
N LEU A 340 -12.61 -11.50 18.80
CA LEU A 340 -12.37 -12.07 20.13
C LEU A 340 -12.27 -10.98 21.19
N LEU A 341 -11.61 -9.87 20.89
CA LEU A 341 -11.51 -8.72 21.78
C LEU A 341 -12.86 -8.10 22.14
N ILE A 342 -13.86 -8.18 21.25
CA ILE A 342 -15.24 -7.72 21.52
C ILE A 342 -16.07 -8.82 22.17
N LEU A 343 -15.96 -10.05 21.68
CA LEU A 343 -16.79 -11.18 22.11
C LEU A 343 -16.50 -11.60 23.56
N ILE A 344 -15.22 -11.66 23.95
CA ILE A 344 -14.82 -12.07 25.30
C ILE A 344 -15.43 -11.15 26.39
N PRO A 345 -15.26 -9.81 26.36
CA PRO A 345 -15.90 -8.93 27.33
C PRO A 345 -17.42 -8.90 27.16
N GLY A 346 -17.94 -9.03 25.93
CA GLY A 346 -19.38 -9.10 25.67
C GLY A 346 -20.03 -10.28 26.39
N VAL A 347 -19.49 -11.49 26.23
CA VAL A 347 -19.96 -12.71 26.90
C VAL A 347 -19.81 -12.60 28.41
N LYS A 348 -18.69 -12.08 28.90
CA LYS A 348 -18.45 -11.86 30.34
C LYS A 348 -19.44 -10.87 30.96
N SER A 349 -20.01 -9.95 30.17
CA SER A 349 -20.96 -8.94 30.64
C SER A 349 -22.41 -9.46 30.71
N ILE A 350 -22.72 -10.61 30.08
CA ILE A 350 -24.07 -11.19 30.07
C ILE A 350 -24.60 -11.43 31.50
N PRO A 351 -23.86 -12.08 32.42
CA PRO A 351 -24.34 -12.28 33.79
C PRO A 351 -24.62 -10.96 34.50
N ALA A 352 -23.75 -9.97 34.36
CA ALA A 352 -23.89 -8.66 35.01
C ALA A 352 -25.14 -7.91 34.54
N LEU A 353 -25.42 -7.91 33.23
CA LEU A 353 -26.64 -7.33 32.65
C LEU A 353 -27.91 -8.04 33.15
N LEU A 354 -27.86 -9.37 33.30
CA LEU A 354 -28.96 -10.15 33.89
C LEU A 354 -29.21 -9.74 35.34
N ARG A 355 -28.15 -9.53 36.14
CA ARG A 355 -28.30 -9.05 37.53
C ARG A 355 -28.96 -7.68 37.59
N TRP A 356 -28.44 -6.75 36.80
CA TRP A 356 -28.94 -5.38 36.75
C TRP A 356 -30.44 -5.33 36.38
N ARG A 357 -30.86 -6.11 35.37
CA ARG A 357 -32.28 -6.20 34.98
C ARG A 357 -33.18 -6.76 36.07
N MET A 358 -32.73 -7.79 36.80
CA MET A 358 -33.50 -8.36 37.90
C MET A 358 -33.63 -7.36 39.06
N SER A 359 -32.55 -6.66 39.41
CA SER A 359 -32.58 -5.57 40.40
C SER A 359 -33.54 -4.45 40.01
N LEU A 360 -33.58 -4.03 38.73
CA LEU A 360 -34.53 -3.01 38.26
C LEU A 360 -36.00 -3.44 38.39
N ARG A 361 -36.32 -4.70 38.08
CA ARG A 361 -37.68 -5.24 38.23
C ARG A 361 -38.11 -5.26 39.70
N MET A 362 -37.22 -5.70 40.59
CA MET A 362 -37.53 -5.78 42.02
C MET A 362 -37.61 -4.40 42.68
N ASN A 363 -36.73 -3.47 42.32
CA ASN A 363 -36.75 -2.09 42.80
C ASN A 363 -38.07 -1.37 42.44
N ARG A 364 -38.71 -1.73 41.31
CA ARG A 364 -40.04 -1.20 40.97
C ARG A 364 -41.07 -1.58 42.02
N TRP A 365 -41.08 -2.83 42.48
CA TRP A 365 -42.01 -3.31 43.50
C TRP A 365 -41.65 -2.82 44.89
N TYR A 366 -40.36 -2.74 45.21
CA TYR A 366 -39.90 -2.15 46.46
C TYR A 366 -40.33 -0.67 46.59
N ARG A 367 -40.25 0.11 45.50
CA ARG A 367 -40.77 1.49 45.45
C ARG A 367 -42.28 1.57 45.65
N LEU A 368 -43.04 0.65 45.07
CA LEU A 368 -44.50 0.60 45.27
C LEU A 368 -44.85 0.25 46.72
N LEU A 369 -44.08 -0.63 47.35
CA LEU A 369 -44.23 -0.97 48.77
C LEU A 369 -43.92 0.22 49.68
N LEU A 370 -42.80 0.92 49.45
CA LEU A 370 -42.42 2.13 50.17
C LEU A 370 -43.44 3.26 50.02
N ALA A 371 -44.07 3.38 48.85
CA ALA A 371 -45.16 4.34 48.65
C ALA A 371 -46.39 4.00 49.52
N VAL A 372 -46.73 2.71 49.66
CA VAL A 372 -47.80 2.26 50.56
C VAL A 372 -47.43 2.48 52.03
N GLU A 373 -46.18 2.24 52.42
CA GLU A 373 -45.69 2.49 53.78
C GLU A 373 -45.68 3.99 54.13
N GLN A 374 -45.24 4.85 53.21
CA GLN A 374 -45.25 6.31 53.39
C GLN A 374 -46.68 6.87 53.43
N ASP A 375 -47.60 6.32 52.63
CA ASP A 375 -49.01 6.71 52.67
C ASP A 375 -49.70 6.22 53.96
N ALA A 376 -49.26 5.09 54.54
CA ALA A 376 -49.72 4.63 55.85
C ALA A 376 -49.20 5.48 57.01
N LEU A 377 -48.02 6.10 56.88
CA LEU A 377 -47.39 6.93 57.92
C LEU A 377 -47.90 8.40 57.93
N LYS A 378 -48.71 8.82 56.95
CA LYS A 378 -49.26 10.19 56.91
C LYS A 378 -50.40 10.31 57.93
N PRO A 379 -50.32 11.21 58.91
CA PRO A 379 -51.39 11.43 59.87
C PRO A 379 -52.49 12.29 59.23
N GLN A 380 -53.36 11.66 58.44
CA GLN A 380 -54.64 12.26 58.05
C GLN A 380 -55.68 11.16 57.74
N GLU A 381 -56.74 11.19 58.55
CA GLU A 381 -58.02 10.49 58.45
C GLU A 381 -57.96 8.98 58.12
N PHE A 382 -58.13 8.19 59.18
CA PHE A 382 -58.56 6.79 59.25
C PHE A 382 -59.87 6.51 58.48
N ARG A 383 -59.86 6.69 57.15
CA ARG A 383 -60.92 6.27 56.20
C ARG A 383 -60.37 5.56 54.96
N GLY A 384 -59.09 5.18 54.97
CA GLY A 384 -58.40 4.53 53.85
C GLY A 384 -57.78 3.17 54.14
N ALA A 385 -57.92 2.60 55.34
CA ALA A 385 -57.30 1.32 55.72
C ALA A 385 -57.68 0.18 54.76
N ASP A 386 -58.96 0.11 54.38
CA ASP A 386 -59.47 -0.84 53.38
C ASP A 386 -58.92 -0.63 51.96
N ALA A 387 -58.60 0.62 51.59
CA ALA A 387 -58.03 0.92 50.28
C ALA A 387 -56.53 0.56 50.23
N LEU A 388 -55.81 0.81 51.33
CA LEU A 388 -54.41 0.44 51.52
C LEU A 388 -54.24 -1.09 51.59
N SER A 389 -55.13 -1.81 52.29
CA SER A 389 -55.11 -3.27 52.37
C SER A 389 -55.34 -3.92 51.01
N ARG A 390 -56.34 -3.46 50.23
CA ARG A 390 -56.57 -3.94 48.85
C ARG A 390 -55.38 -3.67 47.93
N ARG A 391 -54.70 -2.53 48.11
CA ARG A 391 -53.50 -2.18 47.34
C ARG A 391 -52.32 -3.07 47.71
N LEU A 392 -52.17 -3.42 48.99
CA LEU A 392 -51.18 -4.38 49.46
C LEU A 392 -51.47 -5.80 48.93
N ASP A 393 -52.73 -6.23 48.91
CA ASP A 393 -53.15 -7.52 48.34
C ASP A 393 -52.94 -7.60 46.82
N ALA A 394 -53.10 -6.48 46.11
CA ALA A 394 -52.76 -6.41 44.70
C ALA A 394 -51.24 -6.55 44.47
N ILE A 395 -50.43 -5.89 45.30
CA ILE A 395 -48.97 -6.01 45.25
C ILE A 395 -48.52 -7.44 45.58
N GLU A 396 -49.06 -8.06 46.63
CA GLU A 396 -48.71 -9.44 47.01
C GLU A 396 -49.08 -10.46 45.92
N ARG A 397 -50.28 -10.35 45.33
CA ARG A 397 -50.69 -11.24 44.24
C ARG A 397 -49.78 -11.14 43.02
N GLU A 398 -49.32 -9.95 42.67
CA GLU A 398 -48.40 -9.76 41.55
C GLU A 398 -46.98 -10.20 41.91
N VAL A 399 -46.54 -10.02 43.16
CA VAL A 399 -45.25 -10.52 43.65
C VAL A 399 -45.20 -12.05 43.66
N ASN A 400 -46.27 -12.73 44.11
CA ASN A 400 -46.32 -14.19 44.15
C ASN A 400 -46.37 -14.85 42.77
N LYS A 401 -46.81 -14.14 41.72
CA LYS A 401 -46.76 -14.62 40.33
C LYS A 401 -45.35 -14.52 39.71
N MET A 402 -44.41 -13.83 40.36
CA MET A 402 -43.06 -13.66 39.82
C MET A 402 -42.25 -14.96 39.93
N LYS A 403 -41.79 -15.48 38.80
CA LYS A 403 -40.80 -16.56 38.74
C LYS A 403 -39.40 -15.97 38.93
N VAL A 404 -38.83 -16.16 40.11
CA VAL A 404 -37.50 -15.65 40.47
C VAL A 404 -36.47 -16.79 40.45
N PRO A 405 -35.33 -16.65 39.75
CA PRO A 405 -34.24 -17.63 39.82
C PRO A 405 -33.70 -17.78 41.25
N ALA A 406 -33.24 -18.98 41.62
CA ALA A 406 -32.78 -19.30 42.98
C ALA A 406 -31.70 -18.34 43.52
N SER A 407 -30.85 -17.78 42.66
CA SER A 407 -29.81 -16.80 43.00
C SER A 407 -30.33 -15.44 43.52
N TYR A 408 -31.63 -15.17 43.39
CA TYR A 408 -32.30 -13.98 43.93
C TYR A 408 -33.38 -14.34 44.97
N GLY A 409 -33.34 -15.57 45.48
CA GLY A 409 -34.29 -16.05 46.49
C GLY A 409 -34.32 -15.14 47.71
N ASP A 410 -33.15 -14.79 48.26
CA ASP A 410 -33.05 -13.97 49.49
C ASP A 410 -33.78 -12.64 49.38
N GLN A 411 -33.60 -11.91 48.26
CA GLN A 411 -34.25 -10.62 48.05
C GLN A 411 -35.76 -10.76 47.82
N PHE A 412 -36.19 -11.85 47.17
CA PHE A 412 -37.60 -12.16 46.98
C PHE A 412 -38.29 -12.54 48.30
N TYR A 413 -37.64 -13.35 49.14
CA TYR A 413 -38.15 -13.71 50.46
C TYR A 413 -38.14 -12.50 51.42
N LEU A 414 -37.14 -11.63 51.33
CA LEU A 414 -37.10 -10.38 52.09
C LEU A 414 -38.29 -9.48 51.72
N LEU A 415 -38.57 -9.29 50.42
CA LEU A 415 -39.73 -8.52 49.96
C LEU A 415 -41.06 -9.09 50.49
N ARG A 416 -41.22 -10.42 50.47
CA ARG A 416 -42.40 -11.08 51.07
C ARG A 416 -42.48 -10.86 52.58
N THR A 417 -41.34 -10.91 53.27
CA THR A 417 -41.27 -10.67 54.72
C THR A 417 -41.66 -9.22 55.05
N HIS A 418 -41.22 -8.24 54.25
CA HIS A 418 -41.62 -6.84 54.40
C HIS A 418 -43.11 -6.62 54.09
N ILE A 419 -43.68 -7.29 53.08
CA ILE A 419 -45.13 -7.25 52.83
C ILE A 419 -45.90 -7.75 54.06
N THR A 420 -45.47 -8.86 54.65
CA THR A 420 -46.07 -9.42 55.87
C THR A 420 -45.89 -8.48 57.07
N PHE A 421 -44.73 -7.84 57.21
CA PHE A 421 -44.47 -6.87 58.27
C PHE A 421 -45.39 -5.64 58.17
N VAL A 422 -45.51 -5.03 56.98
CA VAL A 422 -46.40 -3.88 56.74
C VAL A 422 -47.86 -4.27 56.95
N ARG A 423 -48.28 -5.47 56.52
CA ARG A 423 -49.62 -6.01 56.81
C ARG A 423 -49.89 -6.11 58.31
N ASN A 424 -48.93 -6.62 59.07
CA ASN A 424 -49.07 -6.77 60.52
C ASN A 424 -49.14 -5.41 61.23
N LYS A 425 -48.38 -4.41 60.75
CA LYS A 425 -48.43 -3.05 61.29
C LYS A 425 -49.77 -2.37 61.01
N LEU A 426 -50.29 -2.49 59.78
CA LEU A 426 -51.63 -1.99 59.42
C LEU A 426 -52.75 -2.63 60.25
N ARG A 427 -52.57 -3.89 60.68
CA ARG A 427 -53.51 -4.61 61.57
C ARG A 427 -53.38 -4.25 63.05
N GLN A 428 -52.26 -3.66 63.48
CA GLN A 428 -52.04 -3.24 64.87
C GLN A 428 -52.48 -1.78 65.10
N GLU A 429 -52.65 -1.00 64.03
CA GLU A 429 -53.16 0.36 64.06
C GLU A 429 -54.70 0.45 63.86
N GLU A 430 -55.36 -0.67 63.53
CA GLU A 430 -56.81 -0.89 63.71
C GLU A 430 -57.16 -1.15 65.17
#